data_AF-A0A1H6YPZ8-F1
#
_entry.id   AF-A0A1H6YPZ8-F1
#
_cell.length_a   1.000
_cell.length_b   1.000
_cell.length_c   1.000
_cell.angle_alpha   90.00
_cell.angle_beta   90.00
_cell.angle_gamma   90.00
#
_symmetry.space_group_name_H-M   'P 1'
#
loop_
_entity.id
_entity.type
_entity.pdbx_description
1 polymer ?
#
loop_
_entity_poly.entity_id
_entity_poly.type
_entity_poly.pdbx_seq_one_letter_code
_entity_poly.pdbx_strand_id
1 'polypeptide(L)'
;MRNFSYGKLDPKDTTAKDVLYSVIKDPSTGKETRTVIDLTNTIKEILKETNNDLIKELKSAVAYDITKEVAVTNIKSDGKEVSVFSAVADVNANDAEVKGVNLPDSLWQKTFKVFDVKLYDASGNLLTVNVSEFAIGKTDFNFALGSGEIYSTLPAGKYKVVVYFTN
;
A
#
# COMPACT_ATOMS: atom_id res chain seq x y z
N MET A 1 35.07 -23.30 9.83
CA MET A 1 34.44 -22.55 8.72
C MET A 1 33.13 -23.24 8.38
N ARG A 2 32.01 -22.50 8.26
CA ARG A 2 30.70 -23.05 7.91
C ARG A 2 30.46 -22.81 6.42
N ASN A 3 30.24 -23.87 5.66
CA ASN A 3 29.96 -23.82 4.23
C ASN A 3 28.52 -24.28 3.97
N PHE A 4 27.92 -23.78 2.89
CA PHE A 4 26.57 -24.14 2.47
C PHE A 4 26.63 -24.91 1.15
N SER A 5 25.81 -25.94 1.01
CA SER A 5 25.81 -26.80 -0.17
C SER A 5 24.40 -27.32 -0.46
N TYR A 6 24.11 -27.58 -1.73
CA TYR A 6 22.88 -28.22 -2.18
C TYR A 6 23.23 -29.57 -2.81
N GLY A 7 22.62 -30.64 -2.31
CA GLY A 7 22.88 -32.00 -2.78
C GLY A 7 22.55 -33.04 -1.73
N LYS A 8 23.05 -34.27 -1.92
CA LYS A 8 22.82 -35.38 -1.00
C LYS A 8 23.54 -35.17 0.33
N LEU A 9 22.81 -35.31 1.42
CA LEU A 9 23.34 -35.15 2.77
C LEU A 9 24.46 -36.17 3.04
N ASP A 10 24.24 -37.44 2.71
CA ASP A 10 25.27 -38.47 2.57
C ASP A 10 25.56 -38.70 1.08
N PRO A 11 26.79 -38.41 0.59
CA PRO A 11 27.16 -38.64 -0.80
C PRO A 11 27.06 -40.10 -1.24
N LYS A 12 27.09 -41.05 -0.28
CA LYS A 12 27.02 -42.48 -0.53
C LYS A 12 25.58 -43.00 -0.63
N ASP A 13 24.61 -42.27 -0.10
CA ASP A 13 23.20 -42.65 -0.19
C ASP A 13 22.65 -42.22 -1.56
N THR A 14 22.64 -43.16 -2.50
CA THR A 14 22.18 -42.86 -3.85
C THR A 14 20.67 -42.63 -3.96
N THR A 15 19.89 -42.99 -2.93
CA THR A 15 18.42 -42.92 -2.92
C THR A 15 17.87 -41.66 -2.27
N ALA A 16 18.68 -40.94 -1.50
CA ALA A 16 18.30 -39.69 -0.88
C ALA A 16 18.06 -38.57 -1.90
N LYS A 17 17.08 -37.70 -1.60
CA LYS A 17 16.82 -36.46 -2.34
C LYS A 17 17.87 -35.41 -2.00
N ASP A 18 18.11 -34.51 -2.94
CA ASP A 18 18.97 -33.35 -2.71
C ASP A 18 18.29 -32.37 -1.73
N VAL A 19 19.10 -31.87 -0.80
CA VAL A 19 18.68 -30.93 0.24
C VAL A 19 19.68 -29.78 0.33
N LEU A 20 19.23 -28.63 0.81
CA LEU A 20 20.15 -27.59 1.27
C LEU A 20 20.68 -27.99 2.65
N TYR A 21 22.00 -27.95 2.85
CA TYR A 21 22.61 -28.25 4.14
C TYR A 21 23.84 -27.37 4.40
N SER A 22 24.17 -27.20 5.69
CA SER A 22 25.44 -26.62 6.12
C SER A 22 26.44 -27.71 6.48
N VAL A 23 27.72 -27.46 6.22
CA VAL A 23 28.84 -28.30 6.63
C VAL A 23 29.71 -27.51 7.60
N ILE A 24 29.94 -28.10 8.78
CA ILE A 24 30.89 -27.59 9.76
C ILE A 24 31.97 -28.65 9.92
N LYS A 25 33.19 -28.28 9.59
CA LYS A 25 34.37 -29.12 9.81
C LYS A 25 34.99 -28.78 11.17
N ASP A 26 35.09 -29.78 12.04
CA ASP A 26 35.82 -29.66 13.29
C ASP A 26 37.32 -29.47 12.98
N PRO A 27 37.93 -28.36 13.41
CA PRO A 27 39.32 -28.07 13.11
C PRO A 27 40.31 -29.01 13.79
N SER A 28 39.92 -29.67 14.89
CA SER A 28 40.78 -30.57 15.67
C SER A 28 40.72 -32.03 15.19
N THR A 29 39.55 -32.48 14.75
CA THR A 29 39.33 -33.88 14.33
C THR A 29 39.16 -34.05 12.82
N GLY A 30 38.97 -32.94 12.08
CA GLY A 30 38.69 -32.96 10.65
C GLY A 30 37.30 -33.52 10.30
N LYS A 31 36.49 -33.91 11.29
CA LYS A 31 35.17 -34.50 11.09
C LYS A 31 34.18 -33.45 10.59
N GLU A 32 33.38 -33.81 9.59
CA GLU A 32 32.31 -32.97 9.07
C GLU A 32 30.99 -33.30 9.77
N THR A 33 30.32 -32.26 10.25
CA THR A 33 28.93 -32.31 10.68
C THR A 33 28.09 -31.63 9.61
N ARG A 34 27.08 -32.35 9.09
CA ARG A 34 26.16 -31.85 8.07
C ARG A 34 24.78 -31.67 8.69
N THR A 35 24.16 -30.51 8.46
CA THR A 35 22.84 -30.17 9.02
C THR A 35 21.94 -29.66 7.91
N VAL A 36 20.80 -30.33 7.71
CA VAL A 36 19.78 -29.92 6.74
C VAL A 36 19.22 -28.55 7.13
N ILE A 37 19.02 -27.69 6.13
CA ILE A 37 18.41 -26.37 6.27
C ILE A 37 17.00 -26.46 5.68
N ASP A 38 16.00 -26.34 6.54
CA ASP A 38 14.61 -26.22 6.12
C ASP A 38 14.27 -24.77 5.80
N LEU A 39 14.42 -24.41 4.53
CA LEU A 39 14.10 -23.07 4.02
C LEU A 39 12.65 -22.68 4.33
N THR A 40 11.71 -23.63 4.35
CA THR A 40 10.29 -23.32 4.57
C THR A 40 10.08 -22.83 5.99
N ASN A 41 10.64 -23.53 6.98
CA ASN A 41 10.55 -23.11 8.38
C ASN A 41 11.41 -21.88 8.66
N THR A 42 12.62 -21.79 8.09
CA THR A 42 13.48 -20.59 8.22
C THR A 42 12.80 -19.34 7.67
N ILE A 43 12.17 -19.40 6.49
CA ILE A 43 11.42 -18.28 5.93
C ILE A 43 10.21 -17.95 6.80
N LYS A 44 9.46 -18.95 7.29
CA LYS A 44 8.32 -18.72 8.20
C LYS A 44 8.74 -18.03 9.49
N GLU A 45 9.90 -18.37 10.05
CA GLU A 45 10.43 -17.72 11.25
C GLU A 45 10.88 -16.29 10.96
N ILE A 46 11.63 -16.07 9.87
CA ILE A 46 12.02 -14.74 9.41
C ILE A 46 10.79 -13.85 9.22
N LEU A 47 9.69 -14.37 8.67
CA LEU A 47 8.43 -13.67 8.46
C LEU A 47 7.59 -13.45 9.74
N LYS A 48 7.92 -14.11 10.85
CA LYS A 48 7.29 -13.87 12.17
C LYS A 48 8.00 -12.77 12.97
N GLU A 49 9.25 -12.46 12.66
CA GLU A 49 10.02 -11.46 13.39
C GLU A 49 9.64 -10.03 13.00
N THR A 50 8.81 -9.39 13.82
CA THR A 50 8.25 -8.05 13.58
C THR A 50 9.29 -6.93 13.38
N ASN A 51 10.56 -7.16 13.77
CA ASN A 51 11.66 -6.19 13.72
C ASN A 51 12.76 -6.50 12.68
N ASN A 52 12.52 -7.41 11.74
CA ASN A 52 13.44 -7.66 10.63
C ASN A 52 13.30 -6.56 9.55
N ASP A 53 14.40 -5.98 9.10
CA ASP A 53 14.38 -4.95 8.05
C ASP A 53 13.82 -5.48 6.73
N LEU A 54 13.98 -6.78 6.43
CA LEU A 54 13.32 -7.45 5.31
C LEU A 54 11.80 -7.46 5.46
N ILE A 55 11.28 -7.69 6.68
CA ILE A 55 9.83 -7.57 6.93
C ILE A 55 9.39 -6.12 6.77
N LYS A 56 10.17 -5.14 7.24
CA LYS A 56 9.83 -3.72 7.05
C LYS A 56 9.80 -3.36 5.58
N GLU A 57 10.76 -3.80 4.78
CA GLU A 57 10.79 -3.61 3.33
C GLU A 57 9.59 -4.29 2.64
N LEU A 58 9.31 -5.55 2.99
CA LEU A 58 8.14 -6.28 2.46
C LEU A 58 6.84 -5.59 2.85
N LYS A 59 6.70 -5.16 4.11
CA LYS A 59 5.55 -4.38 4.58
C LYS A 59 5.46 -3.07 3.83
N SER A 60 6.54 -2.30 3.68
CA SER A 60 6.53 -1.05 2.93
C SER A 60 6.23 -1.24 1.44
N ALA A 61 6.58 -2.39 0.86
CA ALA A 61 6.28 -2.71 -0.53
C ALA A 61 4.81 -3.11 -0.74
N VAL A 62 4.15 -3.72 0.26
CA VAL A 62 2.75 -4.19 0.13
C VAL A 62 1.72 -3.38 0.90
N ALA A 63 2.15 -2.61 1.89
CA ALA A 63 1.29 -1.81 2.74
C ALA A 63 1.09 -0.41 2.17
N TYR A 64 -0.14 0.04 2.33
CA TYR A 64 -0.56 1.39 2.03
C TYR A 64 -0.32 2.29 3.25
N ASP A 65 0.51 3.32 3.08
CA ASP A 65 0.78 4.31 4.13
C ASP A 65 -0.11 5.54 3.94
N ILE A 66 -1.21 5.58 4.69
CA ILE A 66 -2.20 6.67 4.66
C ILE A 66 -1.68 7.99 5.26
N THR A 67 -0.50 7.99 5.89
CA THR A 67 0.09 9.21 6.47
C THR A 67 0.87 10.04 5.44
N LYS A 68 1.18 9.46 4.27
CA LYS A 68 1.76 10.20 3.17
C LYS A 68 0.74 11.20 2.62
N GLU A 69 1.22 12.38 2.28
CA GLU A 69 0.43 13.45 1.66
C GLU A 69 -0.25 12.97 0.36
N VAL A 70 0.49 12.20 -0.44
CA VAL A 70 -0.01 11.40 -1.56
C VAL A 70 0.52 9.98 -1.41
N ALA A 71 -0.37 9.01 -1.40
CA ALA A 71 -0.04 7.61 -1.26
C ALA A 71 -0.40 6.84 -2.54
N VAL A 72 0.56 6.08 -3.08
CA VAL A 72 0.31 5.15 -4.18
C VAL A 72 -0.33 3.90 -3.60
N THR A 73 -1.44 3.46 -4.20
CA THR A 73 -2.10 2.21 -3.86
C THR A 73 -1.58 1.09 -4.75
N ASN A 74 -1.74 -0.16 -4.31
CA ASN A 74 -1.44 -1.34 -5.13
C ASN A 74 -2.56 -1.69 -6.13
N ILE A 75 -3.51 -0.77 -6.34
CA ILE A 75 -4.64 -0.93 -7.25
C ILE A 75 -4.30 -0.29 -8.59
N LYS A 76 -4.69 -0.94 -9.68
CA LYS A 76 -4.58 -0.38 -11.04
C LYS A 76 -5.97 -0.05 -11.59
N SER A 77 -6.06 1.08 -12.28
CA SER A 77 -7.22 1.50 -13.07
C SER A 77 -6.71 1.91 -14.45
N ASP A 78 -7.30 1.35 -15.51
CA ASP A 78 -6.83 1.56 -16.90
C ASP A 78 -5.32 1.31 -17.09
N GLY A 79 -4.76 0.34 -16.36
CA GLY A 79 -3.33 -0.01 -16.40
C GLY A 79 -2.40 0.95 -15.64
N LYS A 80 -2.92 2.05 -15.09
CA LYS A 80 -2.19 3.04 -14.29
C LYS A 80 -2.34 2.78 -12.80
N GLU A 81 -1.31 3.08 -12.03
CA GLU A 81 -1.36 2.99 -10.56
C GLU A 81 -2.30 4.06 -10.00
N VAL A 82 -3.20 3.62 -9.13
CA VAL A 82 -4.12 4.51 -8.42
C VAL A 82 -3.37 5.12 -7.26
N SER A 83 -3.40 6.44 -7.18
CA SER A 83 -2.92 7.22 -6.04
C SER A 83 -4.10 7.81 -5.28
N VAL A 84 -3.85 8.17 -4.02
CA VAL A 84 -4.86 8.75 -3.14
C VAL A 84 -4.25 9.85 -2.30
N PHE A 85 -5.01 10.92 -2.09
CA PHE A 85 -4.72 11.93 -1.09
C PHE A 85 -5.97 12.21 -0.26
N SER A 86 -5.79 12.86 0.89
CA SER A 86 -6.93 13.37 1.65
C SER A 86 -6.75 14.82 2.02
N ALA A 87 -7.85 15.56 2.01
CA ALA A 87 -7.91 16.96 2.41
C ALA A 87 -9.20 17.21 3.21
N VAL A 88 -9.33 18.42 3.74
CA VAL A 88 -10.57 18.89 4.38
C VAL A 88 -11.21 19.91 3.45
N ALA A 89 -12.52 19.79 3.25
CA ALA A 89 -13.31 20.74 2.49
C ALA A 89 -14.43 21.32 3.37
N ASP A 90 -14.79 22.56 3.06
CA ASP A 90 -15.94 23.23 3.65
C ASP A 90 -17.14 23.05 2.72
N VAL A 91 -18.25 22.58 3.26
CA VAL A 91 -19.53 22.46 2.56
C VAL A 91 -20.48 23.53 3.09
N ASN A 92 -21.09 24.29 2.18
CA ASN A 92 -22.08 25.31 2.51
C ASN A 92 -23.48 24.69 2.60
N ALA A 93 -24.34 25.29 3.43
CA ALA A 93 -25.72 24.85 3.55
C ALA A 93 -26.45 25.01 2.21
N ASN A 94 -27.17 23.97 1.80
CA ASN A 94 -27.93 23.92 0.54
C ASN A 94 -27.08 24.09 -0.73
N ASP A 95 -25.77 23.91 -0.64
CA ASP A 95 -24.87 23.89 -1.78
C ASP A 95 -24.55 22.43 -2.13
N ALA A 96 -24.66 22.11 -3.41
CA ALA A 96 -24.23 20.82 -3.93
C ALA A 96 -22.74 20.84 -4.33
N GLU A 97 -22.16 22.02 -4.51
CA GLU A 97 -20.76 22.18 -4.85
C GLU A 97 -19.89 22.13 -3.60
N VAL A 98 -18.88 21.25 -3.62
CA VAL A 98 -17.86 21.17 -2.58
C VAL A 98 -16.61 21.88 -3.08
N LYS A 99 -16.20 22.91 -2.33
CA LYS A 99 -15.05 23.75 -2.65
C LYS A 99 -13.95 23.64 -1.62
N GLY A 100 -12.75 24.06 -2.00
CA GLY A 100 -11.63 24.21 -1.08
C GLY A 100 -10.91 22.91 -0.75
N VAL A 101 -11.06 21.86 -1.58
CA VAL A 101 -10.19 20.68 -1.48
C VAL A 101 -8.80 21.09 -2.00
N ASN A 102 -7.92 21.50 -1.10
CA ASN A 102 -6.56 21.87 -1.47
C ASN A 102 -5.79 20.65 -1.95
N LEU A 103 -5.15 20.78 -3.10
CA LEU A 103 -4.25 19.77 -3.63
C LEU A 103 -2.94 19.76 -2.83
N PRO A 104 -2.37 18.58 -2.56
CA PRO A 104 -0.97 18.43 -2.18
C PRO A 104 -0.03 19.21 -3.10
N ASP A 105 1.04 19.80 -2.56
CA ASP A 105 2.01 20.59 -3.33
C ASP A 105 2.59 19.78 -4.50
N SER A 106 2.78 18.48 -4.27
CA SER A 106 3.27 17.53 -5.27
C SER A 106 2.34 17.32 -6.46
N LEU A 107 1.06 17.73 -6.37
CA LEU A 107 0.06 17.65 -7.45
C LEU A 107 -0.23 19.01 -8.10
N TRP A 108 0.35 20.10 -7.60
CA TRP A 108 0.11 21.41 -8.18
C TRP A 108 0.51 21.48 -9.64
N GLN A 109 -0.37 22.06 -10.45
CA GLN A 109 -0.19 22.22 -11.90
C GLN A 109 -0.03 20.90 -12.69
N LYS A 110 -0.26 19.74 -12.06
CA LYS A 110 -0.23 18.45 -12.74
C LYS A 110 -1.61 18.10 -13.31
N THR A 111 -1.61 17.39 -14.43
CA THR A 111 -2.82 16.77 -14.96
C THR A 111 -2.94 15.37 -14.38
N PHE A 112 -4.10 15.06 -13.80
CA PHE A 112 -4.45 13.73 -13.32
C PHE A 112 -5.94 13.49 -13.54
N LYS A 113 -6.36 12.23 -13.50
CA LYS A 113 -7.76 11.82 -13.66
C LYS A 113 -8.30 11.31 -12.34
N VAL A 114 -9.29 12.01 -11.78
CA VAL A 114 -10.07 11.57 -10.62
C VAL A 114 -11.16 10.61 -11.10
N PHE A 115 -11.37 9.53 -10.36
CA PHE A 115 -12.45 8.58 -10.67
C PHE A 115 -13.27 8.15 -9.45
N ASP A 116 -12.81 8.44 -8.22
CA ASP A 116 -13.61 8.23 -7.01
C ASP A 116 -13.26 9.28 -5.95
N VAL A 117 -14.27 9.69 -5.19
CA VAL A 117 -14.16 10.61 -4.06
C VAL A 117 -15.01 10.08 -2.93
N LYS A 118 -14.43 9.94 -1.75
CA LYS A 118 -15.14 9.51 -0.54
C LYS A 118 -15.16 10.65 0.46
N LEU A 119 -16.34 10.90 1.03
CA LEU A 119 -16.54 11.91 2.06
C LEU A 119 -16.75 11.23 3.40
N TYR A 120 -16.14 11.81 4.43
CA TYR A 120 -16.33 11.41 5.82
C TYR A 120 -16.78 12.60 6.65
N ASP A 121 -17.72 12.37 7.55
CA ASP A 121 -18.12 13.36 8.54
C ASP A 121 -17.02 13.63 9.59
N ALA A 122 -17.24 14.60 10.47
CA ALA A 122 -16.32 14.95 11.55
C ALA A 122 -16.09 13.81 12.56
N SER A 123 -16.98 12.82 12.61
CA SER A 123 -16.86 11.62 13.45
C SER A 123 -16.11 10.48 12.73
N GLY A 124 -15.73 10.66 11.46
CA GLY A 124 -15.03 9.68 10.65
C GLY A 124 -15.96 8.64 10.00
N ASN A 125 -17.27 8.85 9.97
CA ASN A 125 -18.19 7.96 9.27
C ASN A 125 -18.19 8.25 7.78
N LEU A 126 -18.16 7.19 6.97
CA LEU A 126 -18.30 7.31 5.51
C LEU A 126 -19.72 7.77 5.16
N LEU A 127 -19.80 8.84 4.38
CA LEU A 127 -21.05 9.33 3.83
C LEU A 127 -21.36 8.62 2.52
N THR A 128 -22.56 8.06 2.42
CA THR A 128 -23.06 7.43 1.18
C THR A 128 -23.74 8.50 0.32
N VAL A 129 -22.92 9.32 -0.33
CA VAL A 129 -23.36 10.36 -1.27
C VAL A 129 -22.62 10.17 -2.58
N ASN A 130 -23.34 10.30 -3.70
CA ASN A 130 -22.70 10.28 -5.02
C ASN A 130 -21.94 11.58 -5.24
N VAL A 131 -20.85 11.50 -5.97
CA VAL A 131 -20.06 12.65 -6.42
C VAL A 131 -19.99 12.68 -7.94
N SER A 132 -19.95 13.88 -8.50
CA SER A 132 -19.90 14.11 -9.95
C SER A 132 -19.18 15.41 -10.27
N GLU A 133 -19.00 15.70 -11.57
CA GLU A 133 -18.51 16.99 -12.07
C GLU A 133 -17.19 17.46 -11.43
N PHE A 134 -16.12 16.72 -11.72
CA PHE A 134 -14.79 17.01 -11.21
C PHE A 134 -14.14 18.19 -11.94
N ALA A 135 -13.77 19.23 -11.19
CA ALA A 135 -13.02 20.38 -11.66
C ALA A 135 -11.65 20.42 -10.97
N ILE A 136 -10.59 20.16 -11.73
CA ILE A 136 -9.20 20.20 -11.24
C ILE A 136 -8.60 21.56 -11.62
N GLY A 137 -8.35 22.39 -10.60
CA GLY A 137 -7.67 23.67 -10.76
C GLY A 137 -6.15 23.53 -10.62
N LYS A 138 -5.47 24.65 -10.38
CA LYS A 138 -4.00 24.67 -10.24
C LYS A 138 -3.55 24.15 -8.87
N THR A 139 -4.31 24.47 -7.84
CA THR A 139 -4.01 24.20 -6.43
C THR A 139 -5.20 23.61 -5.68
N ASP A 140 -6.35 23.50 -6.34
CA ASP A 140 -7.61 23.09 -5.77
C ASP A 140 -8.31 22.06 -6.65
N PHE A 141 -9.22 21.31 -6.02
CA PHE A 141 -10.10 20.36 -6.64
C PHE A 141 -11.52 20.61 -6.12
N ASN A 142 -12.47 20.74 -7.03
CA ASN A 142 -13.88 20.95 -6.71
C ASN A 142 -14.72 19.85 -7.36
N PHE A 143 -15.85 19.53 -6.75
CA PHE A 143 -16.78 18.51 -7.24
C PHE A 143 -18.21 18.80 -6.79
N ALA A 144 -19.18 18.21 -7.49
CA ALA A 144 -20.60 18.28 -7.12
C ALA A 144 -21.04 17.02 -6.37
N LEU A 145 -21.98 17.20 -5.45
CA LEU A 145 -22.70 16.14 -4.76
C LEU A 145 -23.94 15.78 -5.59
N GLY A 146 -24.05 14.52 -6.00
CA GLY A 146 -25.12 14.06 -6.88
C GLY A 146 -24.62 13.20 -8.03
N SER A 147 -25.51 12.93 -8.98
CA SER A 147 -25.20 12.16 -10.19
C SER A 147 -26.05 12.65 -11.36
N GLY A 148 -25.41 12.84 -12.51
CA GLY A 148 -26.05 13.43 -13.68
C GLY A 148 -26.56 14.84 -13.35
N GLU A 149 -27.82 15.10 -13.64
CA GLU A 149 -28.47 16.40 -13.37
C GLU A 149 -29.20 16.43 -12.01
N ILE A 150 -29.02 15.41 -11.16
CA ILE A 150 -29.66 15.32 -9.85
C ILE A 150 -28.63 15.63 -8.76
N TYR A 151 -28.79 16.79 -8.14
CA TYR A 151 -27.90 17.28 -7.09
C TYR A 151 -28.43 16.99 -5.69
N SER A 152 -27.49 16.75 -4.78
CA SER A 152 -27.73 16.51 -3.36
C SER A 152 -27.00 17.56 -2.54
N THR A 153 -27.49 17.82 -1.33
CA THR A 153 -26.84 18.74 -0.39
C THR A 153 -26.45 18.00 0.87
N LEU A 154 -25.40 18.47 1.55
CA LEU A 154 -25.06 18.04 2.91
C LEU A 154 -25.31 19.20 3.89
N PRO A 155 -25.44 18.90 5.20
CA PRO A 155 -25.36 19.94 6.22
C PRO A 155 -24.08 20.77 6.08
N ALA A 156 -24.14 22.05 6.45
CA ALA A 156 -22.95 22.88 6.45
C ALA A 156 -21.92 22.34 7.45
N GLY A 157 -20.66 22.31 7.05
CA GLY A 157 -19.59 21.83 7.93
C GLY A 157 -18.31 21.45 7.20
N LYS A 158 -17.37 20.92 7.97
CA LYS A 158 -16.09 20.41 7.48
C LYS A 158 -16.16 18.91 7.28
N TYR A 159 -15.73 18.47 6.10
CA TYR A 159 -15.72 17.07 5.72
C TYR A 159 -14.33 16.66 5.29
N LYS A 160 -13.93 15.45 5.67
CA LYS A 160 -12.72 14.84 5.12
C LYS A 160 -13.05 14.28 3.74
N VAL A 161 -12.28 14.71 2.75
CA VAL A 161 -12.38 14.27 1.37
C VAL A 161 -11.19 13.38 1.07
N VAL A 162 -11.44 12.17 0.58
CA VAL A 162 -10.42 11.22 0.12
C VAL A 162 -10.59 11.04 -1.38
N VAL A 163 -9.56 11.41 -2.15
CA VAL A 163 -9.62 11.48 -3.61
C VAL A 163 -8.75 10.38 -4.20
N TYR A 164 -9.34 9.54 -5.06
CA TYR A 164 -8.63 8.50 -5.80
C TYR A 164 -8.42 8.93 -7.25
N PHE A 165 -7.19 8.84 -7.71
CA PHE A 165 -6.78 9.37 -9.00
C PHE A 165 -5.68 8.56 -9.67
N THR A 166 -5.48 8.81 -10.97
CA THR A 166 -4.35 8.27 -11.76
C THR A 166 -3.61 9.42 -12.45
N ASN A 167 -2.28 9.30 -12.59
CA ASN A 167 -1.44 10.21 -13.37
C ASN A 167 -1.29 9.68 -14.81
#